data_AF-A0A7Y7SUU1-F1
#
_entry.id   AF-A0A7Y7SUU1-F1
#
_cell.length_a   1.000
_cell.length_b   1.000
_cell.length_c   1.000
_cell.angle_alpha   90.00
_cell.angle_beta   90.00
_cell.angle_gamma   90.00
#
_symmetry.space_group_name_H-M   'P 1'
#
loop_
_entity.id
_entity.type
_entity.pdbx_description
1 polymer ?
#
loop_
_entity_poly.entity_id
_entity_poly.type
_entity_poly.pdbx_seq_one_letter_code
_entity_poly.pdbx_strand_id
1 'polypeptide(L)'
;MNVQGVMVERATGRILMSGFHGLFSLGTIVSAAGITALLWLGATPLQASAAVMTALAAFVLTYGRQMLGRSGEEGSPAFVRPSGKVLVLGVLCLFAFLAEGAILDWSAVFLTQVRGVEHSIGGLGYAVFAV
;
A
#
# COMPACT_ATOMS: atom_id res chain seq x y z
N MET A 1 5.77 4.89 -6.79
CA MET A 1 5.95 6.35 -6.96
C MET A 1 4.62 6.98 -7.36
N ASN A 2 4.19 8.05 -6.67
CA ASN A 2 2.84 8.62 -6.82
C ASN A 2 2.83 9.71 -7.91
N VAL A 3 2.16 9.46 -9.05
CA VAL A 3 2.08 10.42 -10.17
C VAL A 3 1.40 11.73 -9.74
N GLN A 4 0.33 11.66 -8.94
CA GLN A 4 -0.34 12.85 -8.40
C GLN A 4 0.59 13.68 -7.51
N GLY A 5 1.38 13.01 -6.67
CA GLY A 5 2.37 13.68 -5.82
C GLY A 5 3.40 14.45 -6.64
N VAL A 6 3.91 13.87 -7.74
CA VAL A 6 4.87 14.54 -8.62
C VAL A 6 4.23 15.77 -9.28
N MET A 7 2.96 15.65 -9.69
CA MET A 7 2.24 16.77 -10.29
C MET A 7 2.02 17.91 -9.30
N VAL A 8 1.68 17.61 -8.05
CA VAL A 8 1.51 18.63 -7.00
C VAL A 8 2.84 19.30 -6.66
N GLU A 9 3.94 18.56 -6.54
CA GLU A 9 5.27 19.15 -6.35
C GLU A 9 5.66 20.09 -7.49
N ARG A 10 5.47 19.65 -8.74
CA ARG A 10 5.77 20.47 -9.93
C ARG A 10 4.91 21.73 -9.98
N ALA A 11 3.62 21.62 -9.67
CA ALA A 11 2.71 22.76 -9.68
C ALA A 11 2.99 23.77 -8.55
N THR A 12 3.48 23.30 -7.39
CA THR A 12 3.75 24.14 -6.22
C THR A 12 5.20 24.64 -6.14
N GLY A 13 6.11 24.04 -6.90
CA GLY A 13 7.55 24.32 -6.82
C GLY A 13 8.21 23.87 -5.52
N ARG A 14 7.53 23.04 -4.71
CA ARG A 14 7.99 22.59 -3.39
C ARG A 14 8.34 21.10 -3.42
N ILE A 15 9.31 20.71 -2.60
CA ILE A 15 9.66 19.30 -2.37
C ILE A 15 8.70 18.75 -1.29
N LEU A 16 7.73 17.94 -1.70
CA LEU A 16 6.63 17.41 -0.88
C LEU A 16 6.60 15.88 -0.81
N MET A 17 7.35 15.16 -1.64
CA MET A 17 7.33 13.68 -1.73
C MET A 17 7.64 13.00 -0.41
N SER A 18 8.64 13.49 0.33
CA SER A 18 8.96 12.95 1.66
C SER A 18 7.78 13.09 2.62
N GLY A 19 7.02 14.20 2.53
CA GLY A 19 5.81 14.41 3.33
C GLY A 19 4.67 13.47 2.93
N PHE A 20 4.47 13.23 1.64
CA PHE A 20 3.49 12.23 1.16
C PHE A 20 3.86 10.81 1.62
N HIS A 21 5.14 10.46 1.63
CA HIS A 21 5.61 9.20 2.22
C HIS A 21 5.37 9.14 3.74
N GLY A 22 5.64 10.23 4.46
CA GLY A 22 5.34 10.31 5.89
C GLY A 22 3.84 10.09 6.19
N LEU A 23 2.95 10.71 5.40
CA LEU A 23 1.50 10.52 5.53
C LEU A 23 1.07 9.10 5.17
N PHE A 24 1.71 8.46 4.20
CA PHE A 24 1.45 7.05 3.89
C PHE A 24 1.77 6.15 5.09
N SER A 25 2.95 6.30 5.69
CA SER A 25 3.34 5.53 6.89
C SER A 25 2.48 5.84 8.11
N LEU A 26 2.09 7.11 8.31
CA LEU A 26 1.14 7.45 9.37
C LEU A 26 -0.22 6.77 9.12
N GLY A 27 -0.68 6.77 7.87
CA GLY A 27 -1.91 6.09 7.46
C GLY A 27 -1.88 4.59 7.75
N THR A 28 -0.77 3.91 7.52
CA THR A 28 -0.65 2.47 7.84
C THR A 28 -0.71 2.22 9.34
N ILE A 29 -0.05 3.04 10.17
CA ILE A 29 -0.11 2.94 11.64
C ILE A 29 -1.54 3.17 12.14
N VAL A 30 -2.19 4.26 11.68
CA VAL A 30 -3.56 4.60 12.08
C VAL A 30 -4.55 3.52 11.63
N SER A 31 -4.38 2.96 10.43
CA SER A 31 -5.22 1.87 9.94
C SER A 31 -5.07 0.59 10.76
N ALA A 32 -3.83 0.18 11.07
CA ALA A 32 -3.56 -1.00 11.88
C ALA A 32 -4.18 -0.86 13.29
N ALA A 33 -3.99 0.30 13.93
CA ALA A 33 -4.60 0.60 15.22
C ALA A 33 -6.14 0.63 15.14
N GLY A 34 -6.71 1.24 14.09
CA GLY A 34 -8.15 1.33 13.89
C GLY A 34 -8.82 -0.02 13.67
N ILE A 35 -8.26 -0.88 12.81
CA ILE A 35 -8.76 -2.25 12.60
C ILE A 35 -8.64 -3.07 13.88
N THR A 36 -7.51 -2.97 14.59
CA THR A 36 -7.32 -3.66 15.88
C THR A 36 -8.37 -3.24 16.90
N ALA A 37 -8.67 -1.94 17.01
CA ALA A 37 -9.70 -1.43 17.91
C ALA A 37 -11.10 -1.95 17.54
N LEU A 38 -11.45 -1.99 16.25
CA LEU A 38 -12.75 -2.52 15.78
C LEU A 38 -12.90 -4.00 16.16
N LEU A 39 -11.88 -4.82 15.92
CA LEU A 39 -11.88 -6.23 16.28
C LEU A 39 -11.96 -6.42 17.82
N TRP A 40 -11.23 -5.61 18.58
CA TRP A 40 -11.27 -5.64 20.05
C TRP A 40 -12.65 -5.28 20.62
N LEU A 41 -13.38 -4.38 19.95
CA LEU A 41 -14.77 -4.03 20.28
C LEU A 41 -15.80 -5.08 19.81
N GLY A 42 -15.35 -6.20 19.24
CA GLY A 42 -16.20 -7.33 18.83
C GLY A 42 -16.72 -7.26 17.40
N ALA A 43 -16.22 -6.35 16.56
CA ALA A 43 -16.54 -6.37 15.14
C ALA A 43 -15.98 -7.64 14.49
N THR A 44 -16.77 -8.25 13.61
CA THR A 44 -16.24 -9.31 12.74
C THR A 44 -15.24 -8.73 11.73
N PRO A 45 -14.29 -9.53 11.22
CA PRO A 45 -13.38 -9.08 10.17
C PRO A 45 -14.10 -8.47 8.96
N LEU A 46 -15.25 -9.04 8.57
CA LEU A 46 -16.06 -8.53 7.47
C LEU A 46 -16.60 -7.12 7.76
N GLN A 47 -17.10 -6.86 8.98
CA GLN A 47 -17.59 -5.54 9.38
C GLN A 47 -16.46 -4.51 9.42
N ALA A 48 -15.30 -4.86 9.98
CA ALA A 48 -14.16 -3.98 10.04
C ALA A 48 -13.65 -3.61 8.63
N SER A 49 -13.51 -4.59 7.75
CA SER A 49 -13.13 -4.36 6.35
C SER A 49 -14.18 -3.54 5.59
N ALA A 50 -15.47 -3.82 5.78
CA ALA A 50 -16.56 -3.08 5.13
C ALA A 50 -16.59 -1.60 5.55
N ALA A 51 -16.31 -1.31 6.83
CA ALA A 51 -16.23 0.06 7.31
C ALA A 51 -15.09 0.85 6.64
N VAL A 52 -13.90 0.26 6.54
CA VAL A 52 -12.74 0.87 5.85
C VAL A 52 -13.05 1.09 4.36
N MET A 53 -13.63 0.09 3.68
CA MET A 53 -13.99 0.21 2.27
C MET A 53 -15.05 1.28 2.02
N THR A 54 -16.02 1.41 2.93
CA THR A 54 -17.06 2.45 2.85
C THR A 54 -16.46 3.84 3.04
N ALA A 55 -15.56 4.01 4.02
CA ALA A 55 -14.85 5.27 4.23
C ALA A 55 -13.99 5.66 3.02
N LEU A 56 -13.28 4.69 2.43
CA LEU A 56 -12.50 4.91 1.21
C LEU A 56 -13.40 5.29 0.02
N ALA A 57 -14.52 4.59 -0.17
CA ALA A 57 -15.47 4.90 -1.23
C ALA A 57 -16.05 6.31 -1.07
N ALA A 58 -16.46 6.68 0.15
CA ALA A 58 -16.93 8.02 0.46
C ALA A 58 -15.84 9.08 0.17
N PHE A 59 -14.59 8.81 0.55
CA PHE A 59 -13.48 9.71 0.27
C PHE A 59 -13.27 9.90 -1.24
N VAL A 60 -13.26 8.80 -2.02
CA VAL A 60 -13.09 8.85 -3.49
C VAL A 60 -14.26 9.57 -4.16
N LEU A 61 -15.50 9.33 -3.73
CA LEU A 61 -16.67 10.01 -4.29
C LEU A 61 -16.67 11.52 -3.98
N THR A 62 -16.13 11.91 -2.83
CA THR A 62 -16.11 13.32 -2.38
C THR A 62 -14.94 14.10 -2.98
N TYR A 63 -13.74 13.51 -3.03
CA TYR A 63 -12.49 14.19 -3.37
C TYR A 63 -11.86 13.70 -4.67
N GLY A 64 -12.31 12.58 -5.25
CA GLY A 64 -11.71 12.00 -6.45
C GLY A 64 -11.73 12.93 -7.67
N ARG A 65 -12.73 13.83 -7.75
CA ARG A 65 -12.82 14.85 -8.82
C ARG A 65 -11.79 15.97 -8.70
N GLN A 66 -11.13 16.11 -7.54
CA GLN A 66 -10.11 17.13 -7.29
C GLN A 66 -8.71 16.68 -7.69
N MET A 67 -8.56 15.43 -8.16
CA MET A 67 -7.29 14.95 -8.67
C MET A 67 -6.85 15.75 -9.90
N LEU A 68 -5.55 16.03 -9.99
CA LEU A 68 -4.98 16.69 -11.15
C LEU A 68 -5.12 15.78 -12.38
N GLY A 69 -5.45 16.38 -13.53
CA GLY A 69 -5.59 15.67 -14.80
C GLY A 69 -4.29 14.97 -15.24
N ARG A 70 -4.38 14.09 -16.24
CA ARG A 70 -3.21 13.36 -16.77
C ARG A 70 -2.13 14.35 -17.23
N SER A 71 -0.92 14.22 -16.69
CA SER A 71 0.28 14.95 -17.10
C SER A 71 0.94 14.39 -18.37
N GLY A 72 0.13 13.91 -19.33
CA GLY A 72 0.62 13.65 -20.67
C GLY A 72 0.40 14.88 -21.53
N GLU A 73 1.39 15.29 -22.32
CA GLU A 73 1.13 16.20 -23.44
C GLU A 73 -0.03 15.65 -24.26
N GLU A 74 -0.98 16.51 -24.65
CA GLU A 74 -2.07 16.13 -25.55
C GLU A 74 -1.47 15.44 -26.78
N GLY A 75 -1.81 14.17 -27.00
CA GLY A 75 -1.27 13.36 -28.10
C GLY A 75 -0.15 12.37 -27.73
N SER A 76 0.31 12.31 -26.49
CA SER A 76 1.26 11.27 -26.06
C SER A 76 0.64 9.86 -26.16
N PRO A 77 1.36 8.84 -26.69
CA PRO A 77 0.84 7.50 -26.81
C PRO A 77 0.42 6.93 -25.45
N ALA A 78 -0.80 6.39 -25.36
CA ALA A 78 -1.29 5.77 -24.13
C ALA A 78 -0.49 4.53 -23.71
N PHE A 79 0.22 3.91 -24.65
CA PHE A 79 1.08 2.76 -24.43
C PHE A 79 2.41 2.95 -25.16
N VAL A 80 3.50 2.87 -24.40
CA VAL A 80 4.87 2.90 -24.93
C VAL A 80 5.43 1.48 -24.80
N ARG A 81 5.97 0.94 -25.89
CA ARG A 81 6.64 -0.37 -25.85
C ARG A 81 7.83 -0.31 -24.89
N PRO A 82 7.87 -1.13 -23.83
CA PRO A 82 8.97 -1.08 -22.87
C PRO A 82 10.27 -1.52 -23.53
N SER A 83 11.36 -0.83 -23.21
CA SER A 83 12.69 -1.25 -23.64
C SER A 83 13.12 -2.51 -22.88
N GLY A 84 14.09 -3.27 -23.41
CA GLY A 84 14.61 -4.47 -22.75
C GLY A 84 15.10 -4.22 -21.31
N LYS A 85 15.70 -3.04 -21.05
CA LYS A 85 16.14 -2.63 -19.70
C LYS A 85 14.96 -2.45 -18.74
N VAL A 86 13.85 -1.88 -19.22
CA VAL A 86 12.62 -1.72 -18.44
C VAL A 86 11.99 -3.08 -18.13
N LEU A 87 12.00 -4.01 -19.08
CA LEU A 87 11.54 -5.38 -18.84
C LEU A 87 12.37 -6.10 -17.77
N VAL A 88 13.70 -5.98 -17.82
CA VAL A 88 14.59 -6.55 -16.79
C VAL A 88 14.28 -5.95 -15.42
N LEU A 89 14.17 -4.63 -15.31
CA LEU A 89 13.78 -3.98 -14.06
C LEU A 89 12.40 -4.45 -13.57
N GLY A 90 11.43 -4.59 -14.48
CA GLY A 90 10.10 -5.08 -14.16
C GLY A 90 10.12 -6.51 -13.60
N VAL A 91 10.91 -7.40 -14.19
CA VAL A 91 11.08 -8.79 -13.72
C VAL A 91 11.77 -8.82 -12.34
N LEU A 92 12.80 -8.01 -12.14
CA LEU A 92 13.46 -7.90 -10.84
C LEU A 92 12.50 -7.38 -9.77
N CYS A 93 11.74 -6.32 -10.06
CA CYS A 93 10.71 -5.81 -9.15
C CYS A 93 9.62 -6.86 -8.89
N LEU A 94 9.22 -7.64 -9.89
CA LEU A 94 8.24 -8.72 -9.72
C LEU A 94 8.73 -9.74 -8.71
N PHE A 95 9.96 -10.23 -8.84
CA PHE A 95 10.50 -11.21 -7.89
C PHE A 95 10.71 -10.62 -6.49
N ALA A 96 11.17 -9.37 -6.40
CA ALA A 96 11.31 -8.68 -5.12
C ALA A 96 9.96 -8.53 -4.41
N PHE A 97 8.94 -8.00 -5.08
CA PHE A 97 7.61 -7.83 -4.49
C PHE A 97 6.87 -9.15 -4.26
N LEU A 98 7.12 -10.17 -5.07
CA LEU A 98 6.59 -11.50 -4.83
C LEU A 98 7.16 -12.11 -3.54
N ALA A 99 8.49 -12.02 -3.36
CA ALA A 99 9.14 -12.51 -2.15
C ALA A 99 8.71 -11.71 -0.92
N GLU A 100 8.64 -10.39 -1.04
CA GLU A 100 8.17 -9.49 0.02
C GLU A 100 6.72 -9.81 0.41
N GLY A 101 5.81 -9.87 -0.56
CA GLY A 101 4.39 -10.20 -0.34
C GLY A 101 4.20 -11.58 0.28
N ALA A 102 4.95 -12.59 -0.19
CA ALA A 102 4.91 -13.92 0.40
C ALA A 102 5.31 -13.91 1.88
N ILE A 103 6.31 -13.12 2.27
CA ILE A 103 6.69 -13.01 3.69
C ILE A 103 5.60 -12.26 4.47
N LEU A 104 5.05 -11.17 3.94
CA LEU A 104 4.00 -10.39 4.61
C LEU A 104 2.73 -11.23 4.87
N ASP A 105 2.32 -12.05 3.90
CA ASP A 105 1.07 -12.81 3.98
C ASP A 105 1.20 -14.16 4.69
N TRP A 106 2.32 -14.86 4.49
CA TRP A 106 2.47 -16.26 4.91
C TRP A 106 3.43 -16.49 6.08
N SER A 107 4.23 -15.51 6.49
CA SER A 107 5.22 -15.72 7.57
C SER A 107 4.59 -16.23 8.87
N ALA A 108 3.51 -15.59 9.33
CA ALA A 108 2.82 -16.00 10.56
C ALA A 108 2.17 -17.39 10.44
N VAL A 109 1.56 -17.69 9.28
CA VAL A 109 0.94 -18.99 9.01
C VAL A 109 2.00 -20.08 8.97
N PHE A 110 3.11 -19.86 8.26
CA PHE A 110 4.22 -20.80 8.16
C PHE A 110 4.87 -21.08 9.52
N LEU A 111 5.15 -20.03 10.30
CA LEU A 111 5.75 -20.20 11.63
C LEU A 111 4.85 -20.99 12.57
N THR A 112 3.55 -20.71 12.57
CA THR A 112 2.62 -21.37 13.48
C THR A 112 2.23 -22.77 13.02
N GLN A 113 1.86 -22.95 11.75
CA GLN A 113 1.33 -24.21 11.22
C GLN A 113 2.40 -25.21 10.80
N VAL A 114 3.58 -24.74 10.36
CA VAL A 114 4.65 -25.62 9.86
C VAL A 114 5.82 -25.72 10.84
N ARG A 115 6.19 -24.62 11.49
CA ARG A 115 7.34 -24.56 12.41
C ARG A 115 6.96 -24.74 13.88
N GLY A 116 5.67 -24.84 14.20
CA GLY A 116 5.17 -25.10 15.55
C GLY A 116 5.40 -23.96 16.54
N VAL A 117 5.61 -22.74 16.04
CA VAL A 117 5.69 -21.54 16.87
C VAL A 117 4.30 -21.25 17.46
N GLU A 118 4.24 -20.84 18.72
CA GLU A 118 2.98 -20.53 19.39
C GLU A 118 2.23 -19.39 18.67
N HIS A 119 0.90 -19.50 18.52
CA HIS A 119 0.08 -18.52 17.80
C HIS A 119 0.20 -17.09 18.36
N SER A 120 0.44 -16.95 19.67
CA SER A 120 0.62 -15.67 20.36
C SER A 120 1.85 -14.89 19.85
N ILE A 121 2.89 -15.59 19.40
CA ILE A 121 4.16 -15.00 18.92
C ILE A 121 4.40 -15.23 17.42
N GLY A 122 3.50 -15.94 16.72
CA GLY A 122 3.60 -16.18 15.28
C GLY A 122 3.68 -14.91 14.44
N GLY A 123 3.03 -13.83 14.89
CA GLY A 123 3.09 -12.51 14.26
C GLY A 123 4.47 -11.84 14.29
N LEU A 124 5.42 -12.33 15.10
CA LEU A 124 6.79 -11.79 15.15
C LEU A 124 7.54 -11.99 13.83
N GLY A 125 7.22 -13.03 13.05
CA GLY A 125 7.83 -13.25 11.73
C GLY A 125 7.56 -12.09 10.76
N TYR A 126 6.34 -11.57 10.79
CA TYR A 126 5.97 -10.35 10.06
C TYR A 126 6.70 -9.12 10.64
N ALA A 127 6.66 -8.95 11.97
CA ALA A 127 7.21 -7.77 12.62
C ALA A 127 8.72 -7.59 12.42
N VAL A 128 9.50 -8.68 12.41
CA VAL A 128 10.95 -8.65 12.16
C VAL A 128 11.29 -8.34 10.70
N PHE A 129 10.42 -8.71 9.76
CA PHE A 129 10.62 -8.44 8.34
C PHE A 129 10.18 -7.04 7.92
N ALA A 130 9.08 -6.56 8.50
CA ALA A 130 8.45 -5.29 8.14
C ALA A 130 9.14 -4.05 8.75
N VAL A 131 10.15 -4.25 9.60
CA VAL A 131 10.98 -3.22 10.26
C VAL A 131 12.40 -3.30 9.73
#